data_AF-A0A9E0W185-F1
#
_entry.id   AF-A0A9E0W185-F1
#
_cell.length_a   1.000
_cell.length_b   1.000
_cell.length_c   1.000
_cell.angle_alpha   90.00
_cell.angle_beta   90.00
_cell.angle_gamma   90.00
#
_symmetry.space_group_name_H-M   'P 1'
#
loop_
_entity.id
_entity.type
_entity.pdbx_description
1 polymer ?
#
loop_
_entity_poly.entity_id
_entity_poly.type
_entity_poly.pdbx_seq_one_letter_code
_entity_poly.pdbx_strand_id
1 'polypeptide(L)' 'MAAGATISRLENTAQRHEGYLTADLTLDGIDINEVSSKTFEVGAVFVGECIDVTGHLDGHDYHWAWTSSFGAGEMCN' A
#
# COMPACT_ATOMS: atom_id res chain seq x y z
N MET A 1 0.73 30.23 36.54
CA MET A 1 -0.11 29.71 35.45
C MET A 1 0.82 29.26 34.33
N ALA A 2 1.14 27.95 34.25
CA ALA A 2 1.79 27.29 33.10
C ALA A 2 1.87 25.78 33.38
N ALA A 3 0.73 25.09 33.33
CA ALA A 3 0.65 23.61 33.42
C ALA A 3 0.12 22.97 32.11
N GLY A 4 -0.16 23.77 31.08
CA GLY A 4 -0.89 23.32 29.88
C GLY A 4 -0.03 22.91 28.68
N ALA A 5 1.30 23.09 28.72
CA ALA A 5 2.14 22.91 27.53
C ALA A 5 2.73 21.50 27.36
N THR A 6 2.64 20.62 28.37
CA THR A 6 3.39 19.35 28.37
C THR A 6 2.65 18.20 27.68
N ILE A 7 1.31 18.20 27.64
CA ILE A 7 0.54 17.13 26.97
C ILE A 7 0.47 17.34 25.45
N SER A 8 0.49 18.58 24.97
CA SER A 8 0.37 18.88 23.54
C SER A 8 1.58 18.47 22.70
N ARG A 9 2.71 18.12 23.33
CA ARG A 9 3.92 17.69 22.64
C ARG A 9 4.61 16.54 23.39
N LEU A 10 4.02 15.36 23.28
CA LEU A 10 4.66 14.12 23.71
C LEU A 10 5.62 13.65 22.62
N GLU A 11 6.91 13.65 22.93
CA GLU A 11 7.93 13.11 22.03
C GLU A 11 8.02 11.60 22.24
N ASN A 12 7.54 10.83 21.26
CA ASN A 12 7.60 9.37 21.27
C ASN A 12 8.55 8.88 20.17
N THR A 13 9.64 8.24 20.57
CA THR A 13 10.54 7.55 19.64
C THR A 13 10.18 6.07 19.63
N ALA A 14 9.52 5.62 18.56
CA ALA A 14 9.24 4.21 18.36
C ALA A 14 10.55 3.42 18.25
N GLN A 15 10.68 2.32 18.98
CA GLN A 15 11.92 1.53 18.99
C GLN A 15 11.95 0.41 17.93
N ARG A 16 10.78 -0.05 17.45
CA ARG A 16 10.63 -1.21 16.54
C ARG A 16 9.19 -1.36 16.05
N HIS A 17 9.02 -1.93 14.86
CA HIS A 17 7.72 -2.34 14.29
C HIS A 17 7.34 -3.75 14.75
N GLU A 18 6.05 -4.04 14.83
CA GLU A 18 5.53 -5.36 15.23
C GLU A 18 5.74 -6.45 14.16
N GLY A 19 5.97 -6.04 12.91
CA GLY A 19 6.29 -6.93 11.80
C GLY A 19 5.08 -7.47 11.05
N TYR A 20 5.31 -8.28 10.01
CA TYR A 20 4.28 -8.71 9.05
C TYR A 20 3.15 -9.57 9.64
N LEU A 21 3.33 -10.15 10.82
CA LEU A 21 2.27 -10.94 11.47
C LEU A 21 1.10 -10.08 11.96
N THR A 22 1.32 -8.78 12.14
CA THR A 22 0.30 -7.82 12.57
C THR A 22 0.13 -6.66 11.58
N ALA A 23 0.91 -6.65 10.49
CA ALA A 23 0.77 -5.64 9.47
C ALA A 23 -0.50 -5.88 8.64
N ASP A 24 -1.28 -4.82 8.43
CA ASP A 24 -2.45 -4.86 7.54
C ASP A 24 -2.05 -4.85 6.06
N LEU A 25 -0.83 -4.41 5.74
CA LEU A 25 -0.32 -4.18 4.39
C LEU A 25 1.17 -4.52 4.29
N THR A 26 1.58 -4.89 3.09
CA THR A 26 2.97 -5.06 2.67
C THR A 26 3.45 -3.78 1.97
N LEU A 27 4.63 -3.30 2.39
CA LEU A 27 5.41 -2.31 1.66
C LEU A 27 6.42 -3.04 0.78
N ASP A 28 6.70 -2.51 -0.42
CA ASP A 28 7.51 -3.11 -1.50
C ASP A 28 6.70 -4.08 -2.39
N GLY A 29 7.28 -4.52 -3.51
CA GLY A 29 6.61 -5.38 -4.48
C GLY A 29 7.27 -5.39 -5.85
N ILE A 30 6.50 -5.72 -6.88
CA ILE A 30 6.95 -5.58 -8.28
C ILE A 30 7.03 -4.09 -8.61
N ASP A 31 8.18 -3.65 -9.12
CA ASP A 31 8.42 -2.25 -9.48
C ASP A 31 7.39 -1.78 -10.51
N ILE A 32 6.67 -0.71 -10.17
CA ILE A 32 5.64 -0.12 -11.02
C ILE A 32 6.18 0.34 -12.38
N ASN A 33 7.48 0.63 -12.47
CA ASN A 33 8.12 1.06 -13.71
C ASN A 33 8.31 -0.10 -14.69
N GLU A 34 8.30 -1.34 -14.20
CA GLU A 34 8.36 -2.55 -15.01
C GLU A 34 6.96 -3.02 -15.44
N VAL A 35 5.91 -2.57 -14.73
CA VAL A 35 4.51 -2.89 -14.99
C VAL A 35 3.90 -1.96 -16.04
N SER A 36 3.31 -2.55 -17.09
CA SER A 36 2.48 -1.79 -18.03
C SER A 36 1.27 -1.18 -17.32
N SER A 37 1.17 0.15 -17.30
CA SER A 37 0.08 0.88 -16.65
C SER A 37 -1.30 0.72 -17.33
N LYS A 38 -1.36 0.05 -18.49
CA LYS A 38 -2.60 -0.30 -19.18
C LYS A 38 -2.97 -1.77 -19.04
N THR A 39 -1.99 -2.67 -19.16
CA THR A 39 -2.24 -4.11 -19.24
C THR A 39 -1.87 -4.88 -17.98
N PHE A 40 -1.12 -4.27 -17.06
CA PHE A 40 -0.64 -4.89 -15.83
C PHE A 40 0.24 -6.14 -16.04
N GLU A 41 0.93 -6.20 -17.19
CA GLU A 41 1.79 -7.33 -17.57
C GLU A 41 3.28 -7.04 -17.37
N VAL A 42 3.99 -8.02 -16.79
CA VAL A 42 5.47 -8.12 -16.70
C VAL A 42 5.87 -9.58 -16.95
N GLY A 43 5.73 -10.04 -18.20
CA GLY A 43 5.88 -11.46 -18.56
C GLY A 43 4.73 -12.38 -18.09
N ALA A 44 3.98 -11.96 -17.06
CA ALA A 44 2.67 -12.46 -16.64
C ALA A 44 1.83 -11.28 -16.10
N VAL A 45 0.51 -11.48 -15.92
CA VAL A 45 -0.38 -10.47 -15.33
C VAL A 45 -0.26 -10.48 -13.80
N PHE A 46 0.00 -9.31 -13.21
CA PHE A 46 0.05 -9.10 -11.76
C PHE A 46 -1.00 -8.06 -11.34
N VAL A 47 -1.65 -8.25 -10.18
CA VAL A 47 -2.75 -7.39 -9.70
C VAL A 47 -2.72 -7.29 -8.17
N GLY A 48 -3.21 -6.17 -7.63
CA GLY A 48 -3.30 -5.94 -6.19
C GLY A 48 -1.96 -5.68 -5.50
N GLU A 49 -1.85 -6.12 -4.24
CA GLU A 49 -0.77 -5.79 -3.29
C GLU A 49 0.62 -6.31 -3.70
N CYS A 50 0.71 -7.22 -4.67
CA CYS A 50 2.01 -7.71 -5.15
C CYS A 50 2.75 -6.70 -6.03
N ILE A 51 2.06 -5.67 -6.54
CA ILE A 51 2.66 -4.51 -7.20
C ILE A 51 2.96 -3.47 -6.13
N ASP A 52 4.10 -2.78 -6.24
CA ASP A 52 4.56 -1.74 -5.30
C ASP A 52 3.66 -0.47 -5.32
N VAL A 53 2.44 -0.63 -4.82
CA VAL A 53 1.42 0.41 -4.67
C VAL A 53 0.75 0.18 -3.31
N THR A 54 0.98 1.11 -2.39
CA THR A 54 0.42 1.06 -1.03
C THR A 54 -0.56 2.21 -0.80
N GLY A 55 -1.75 1.89 -0.31
CA GLY A 55 -2.78 2.85 0.06
C GLY A 55 -2.57 3.45 1.46
N HIS A 56 -3.33 4.51 1.75
CA HIS A 56 -3.54 4.90 3.15
C HIS A 56 -4.52 3.92 3.80
N LEU A 57 -4.46 3.79 5.13
CA LEU A 57 -5.48 3.04 5.87
C LEU A 57 -6.89 3.51 5.51
N ASP A 58 -7.87 2.61 5.64
CA ASP A 58 -9.30 2.81 5.35
C ASP A 58 -9.74 2.49 3.90
N GLY A 59 -9.22 1.40 3.34
CA GLY A 59 -9.81 0.73 2.17
C GLY A 59 -9.23 1.09 0.81
N HIS A 60 -8.18 1.89 0.76
CA HIS A 60 -7.48 2.22 -0.47
C HIS A 60 -6.88 0.98 -1.15
N ASP A 61 -6.40 0.01 -0.37
CA ASP A 61 -5.80 -1.23 -0.89
C ASP A 61 -6.85 -2.15 -1.52
N TYR A 62 -8.07 -2.18 -0.97
CA TYR A 62 -9.20 -2.88 -1.58
C TYR A 62 -9.62 -2.24 -2.90
N HIS A 63 -9.64 -0.90 -2.97
CA HIS A 63 -9.93 -0.19 -4.20
C HIS A 63 -8.83 -0.44 -5.26
N TRP A 64 -7.57 -0.49 -4.85
CA TRP A 64 -6.44 -0.82 -5.72
C TRP A 64 -6.53 -2.26 -6.27
N ALA A 65 -6.80 -3.23 -5.41
CA ALA A 65 -6.97 -4.63 -5.82
C ALA A 65 -8.11 -4.79 -6.84
N TRP A 66 -9.21 -4.07 -6.65
CA TRP A 66 -10.36 -4.12 -7.57
C TRP A 66 -10.06 -3.44 -8.92
N THR A 67 -9.52 -2.22 -8.92
CA THR A 67 -9.26 -1.47 -10.15
C THR A 67 -8.17 -2.10 -11.02
N SER A 68 -7.10 -2.61 -10.42
CA SER A 68 -6.03 -3.31 -11.14
C SER A 68 -6.54 -4.60 -11.79
N SER A 69 -7.35 -5.39 -11.08
CA SER A 69 -7.97 -6.62 -11.61
C SER A 69 -8.93 -6.34 -12.77
N PHE A 70 -9.75 -5.29 -12.65
CA PHE A 70 -10.66 -4.87 -13.72
C PHE A 70 -9.90 -4.42 -14.97
N GLY A 71 -8.86 -3.60 -14.81
CA GLY A 71 -8.03 -3.13 -15.92
C GLY A 71 -7.30 -4.25 -16.65
N ALA A 72 -6.75 -5.22 -15.92
CA ALA A 72 -6.13 -6.41 -16.51
C ALA A 72 -7.14 -7.26 -17.30
N GLY A 73 -8.36 -7.43 -16.76
CA GLY A 73 -9.43 -8.20 -17.42
C GLY A 73 -9.90 -7.61 -18.75
N GLU A 74 -10.04 -6.29 -18.84
CA GLU A 74 -10.42 -5.58 -20.08
C GLU A 74 -9.40 -5.75 -21.21
N MET A 75 -8.14 -6.10 -20.90
CA MET A 75 -7.06 -6.22 -21.88
C MET A 75 -6.88 -7.65 -22.42
N CYS A 76 -7.55 -8.64 -21.83
CA CYS A 76 -7.51 -10.05 -22.22
C CYS A 76 -8.59 -10.46 -23.26
N ASN A 77 -9.32 -9.49 -23.82
CA ASN A 77 -10.43 -9.70 -24.77
C ASN A 77 -10.05 -9.30 -26.20
#